data_AF-A0A7Z1HPZ2-F1
#
_entry.id   AF-A0A7Z1HPZ2-F1
#
_cell.length_a   1.000
_cell.length_b   1.000
_cell.length_c   1.000
_cell.angle_alpha   90.00
_cell.angle_beta   90.00
_cell.angle_gamma   90.00
#
_symmetry.space_group_name_H-M   'P 1'
#
loop_
_entity.id
_entity.type
_entity.pdbx_description
1 polymer ?
#
loop_
_entity_poly.entity_id
_entity_poly.type
_entity_poly.pdbx_seq_one_letter_code
_entity_poly.pdbx_strand_id
1 'polypeptide(L)'
;TFTNSKGVEFKRPLLRAELSSTADTSGYTENNETWYTWSRYPNMYQDTASPCDRLGLPTVNDLQTLYTDYPNGALTTTLGLPVASGKYWGAGNSVPDATHSDSQFQYVRLSDNNTLTTKANTATAQLCLAKRRDLSIELTSSDMDADKGAPVAKKGESLPLTVTVRDGSGTPQPNTAIRLGRTLSIDRAGVVDGSSGGGMVLTSVVPSTGSMTFNCTVSSCTSY
;
A
#
# COMPACT_ATOMS: atom_id res chain seq x y z
N THR A 1 8.78 9.95 -20.49
CA THR A 1 7.67 9.36 -19.71
C THR A 1 6.62 8.88 -20.70
N PHE A 2 5.60 8.15 -20.23
CA PHE A 2 4.43 7.76 -21.02
C PHE A 2 3.19 7.73 -20.12
N THR A 3 2.00 7.79 -20.69
CA THR A 3 0.76 8.00 -19.92
C THR A 3 -0.30 6.97 -20.32
N ASN A 4 -1.03 6.43 -19.36
CA ASN A 4 -2.19 5.58 -19.63
C ASN A 4 -3.44 6.42 -19.98
N SER A 5 -4.51 5.76 -20.42
CA SER A 5 -5.79 6.39 -20.81
C SER A 5 -6.51 7.11 -19.68
N LYS A 6 -6.07 6.95 -18.42
CA LYS A 6 -6.57 7.65 -17.23
C LYS A 6 -5.69 8.82 -16.79
N GLY A 7 -4.67 9.18 -17.57
CA GLY A 7 -3.82 10.32 -17.28
C GLY A 7 -2.71 10.06 -16.25
N VAL A 8 -2.48 8.79 -15.88
CA VAL A 8 -1.38 8.42 -14.98
C VAL A 8 -0.09 8.36 -15.78
N GLU A 9 0.90 9.17 -15.38
CA GLU A 9 2.17 9.29 -16.06
C GLU A 9 3.25 8.44 -15.38
N PHE A 10 3.94 7.65 -16.19
CA PHE A 10 4.99 6.71 -15.81
C PHE A 10 6.34 7.15 -16.35
N LYS A 11 7.39 6.99 -15.55
CA LYS A 11 8.77 7.02 -16.01
C LYS A 11 9.07 5.71 -16.74
N ARG A 12 9.98 5.77 -17.71
CA ARG A 12 10.52 4.52 -18.27
C ARG A 12 11.15 3.70 -17.12
N PRO A 13 11.04 2.37 -17.15
CA PRO A 13 11.83 1.55 -16.26
C PRO A 13 13.32 1.81 -16.52
N LEU A 14 14.13 1.63 -15.47
CA LEU A 14 15.58 1.74 -15.58
C LEU A 14 16.17 0.41 -16.00
N LEU A 15 17.26 0.46 -16.74
CA LEU A 15 18.16 -0.68 -16.88
C LEU A 15 18.90 -0.89 -15.56
N ARG A 16 19.32 -2.14 -15.30
CA ARG A 16 20.07 -2.45 -14.08
C ARG A 16 21.38 -1.67 -13.99
N ALA A 17 22.01 -1.37 -15.12
CA ALA A 17 23.24 -0.57 -15.19
C ALA A 17 23.02 0.92 -14.89
N GLU A 18 21.78 1.41 -14.92
CA GLU A 18 21.45 2.82 -14.64
C GLU A 18 21.18 3.08 -13.15
N LEU A 19 21.13 2.03 -12.33
CA LEU A 19 20.92 2.16 -10.90
C LEU A 19 22.14 2.78 -10.23
N SER A 20 21.92 3.70 -9.30
CA SER A 20 22.97 4.24 -8.44
C SER A 20 23.55 3.21 -7.48
N SER A 21 22.83 2.11 -7.23
CA SER A 21 23.26 0.95 -6.46
C SER A 21 22.54 -0.30 -6.95
N THR A 22 23.26 -1.42 -7.04
CA THR A 22 22.65 -2.73 -7.35
C THR A 22 22.33 -3.55 -6.11
N ALA A 23 22.49 -3.00 -4.91
CA ALA A 23 22.10 -3.66 -3.66
C ALA A 23 20.61 -3.99 -3.70
N ASP A 24 20.24 -5.17 -3.18
CA ASP A 24 18.85 -5.65 -3.12
C ASP A 24 18.10 -5.66 -4.46
N THR A 25 18.85 -5.72 -5.58
CA THR A 25 18.29 -5.87 -6.93
C THR A 25 18.77 -7.15 -7.59
N SER A 26 17.94 -7.71 -8.44
CA SER A 26 18.35 -8.73 -9.41
C SER A 26 18.15 -8.21 -10.84
N GLY A 27 18.53 -9.00 -11.84
CA GLY A 27 18.42 -8.63 -13.25
C GLY A 27 17.71 -9.70 -14.05
N TYR A 28 17.00 -9.30 -15.09
CA TYR A 28 16.53 -10.18 -16.14
C TYR A 28 16.79 -9.55 -17.51
N THR A 29 17.13 -10.38 -18.49
CA THR A 29 17.47 -9.92 -19.83
C THR A 29 16.27 -10.07 -20.75
N GLU A 30 15.93 -9.00 -21.44
CA GLU A 30 14.88 -8.95 -22.46
C GLU A 30 15.26 -7.89 -23.50
N ASN A 31 15.02 -8.17 -24.79
CA ASN A 31 15.37 -7.27 -25.90
C ASN A 31 16.84 -6.80 -25.90
N ASN A 32 17.78 -7.69 -25.55
CA ASN A 32 19.22 -7.42 -25.41
C ASN A 32 19.58 -6.40 -24.31
N GLU A 33 18.64 -6.06 -23.43
CA GLU A 33 18.84 -5.17 -22.29
C GLU A 33 18.66 -5.91 -20.98
N THR A 34 19.39 -5.51 -19.94
CA THR A 34 19.24 -6.09 -18.59
C THR A 34 18.46 -5.13 -17.71
N TRP A 35 17.23 -5.51 -17.39
CA TRP A 35 16.28 -4.78 -16.58
C TRP A 35 16.40 -5.20 -15.13
N TYR A 36 16.23 -4.26 -14.19
CA TYR A 36 16.30 -4.60 -12.78
C TYR A 36 14.96 -5.11 -12.26
N THR A 37 15.04 -5.95 -11.23
CA THR A 37 13.93 -6.18 -10.31
C THR A 37 14.38 -5.88 -8.90
N TRP A 38 13.46 -5.42 -8.07
CA TRP A 38 13.68 -5.18 -6.66
C TRP A 38 13.43 -6.46 -5.87
N SER A 39 14.42 -6.87 -5.08
CA SER A 39 14.44 -8.14 -4.36
C SER A 39 13.89 -8.05 -2.93
N ARG A 40 13.51 -6.85 -2.45
CA ARG A 40 12.97 -6.64 -1.10
C ARG A 40 11.70 -5.81 -1.14
N TYR A 41 10.79 -6.20 -2.02
CA TYR A 41 9.53 -5.48 -2.23
C TYR A 41 8.74 -5.23 -0.93
N PRO A 42 8.68 -6.20 0.02
CA PRO A 42 8.03 -5.95 1.30
C PRO A 42 8.62 -4.81 2.14
N ASN A 43 9.89 -4.47 1.92
CA ASN A 43 10.63 -3.48 2.71
C ASN A 43 10.54 -2.07 2.12
N MET A 44 9.78 -1.84 1.04
CA MET A 44 9.64 -0.52 0.40
C MET A 44 9.14 0.61 1.33
N TYR A 45 8.59 0.30 2.50
CA TYR A 45 8.21 1.29 3.52
C TYR A 45 9.39 1.87 4.28
N GLN A 46 10.50 1.14 4.33
CA GLN A 46 11.65 1.41 5.20
C GLN A 46 12.92 1.72 4.39
N ASP A 47 12.88 1.49 3.07
CA ASP A 47 14.06 1.51 2.23
C ASP A 47 14.01 2.63 1.18
N THR A 48 14.99 3.53 1.27
CA THR A 48 15.18 4.63 0.32
C THR A 48 16.02 4.23 -0.90
N ALA A 49 16.57 3.01 -0.94
CA ALA A 49 17.43 2.55 -2.04
C ALA A 49 16.65 2.11 -3.29
N SER A 50 15.35 1.85 -3.18
CA SER A 50 14.52 1.54 -4.36
C SER A 50 14.34 2.78 -5.25
N PRO A 51 14.44 2.67 -6.59
CA PRO A 51 14.28 3.81 -7.51
C PRO A 51 12.93 4.54 -7.43
N CYS A 52 11.90 3.87 -6.92
CA CYS A 52 10.66 4.50 -6.47
C CYS A 52 10.29 3.95 -5.11
N ASP A 53 9.91 4.84 -4.21
CA ASP A 53 9.23 4.48 -2.96
C ASP A 53 7.79 4.04 -3.23
N ARG A 54 7.09 3.65 -2.17
CA ARG A 54 5.74 3.10 -2.26
C ARG A 54 4.75 4.08 -2.91
N LEU A 55 4.84 5.36 -2.59
CA LEU A 55 4.00 6.41 -3.21
C LEU A 55 4.47 6.78 -4.62
N GLY A 56 5.74 6.53 -4.95
CA GLY A 56 6.27 6.62 -6.30
C GLY A 56 5.91 5.46 -7.21
N LEU A 57 5.25 4.41 -6.71
CA LEU A 57 4.71 3.33 -7.54
C LEU A 57 3.22 3.55 -7.89
N PRO A 58 2.78 3.08 -9.07
CA PRO A 58 1.38 3.05 -9.48
C PRO A 58 0.55 2.11 -8.60
N THR A 59 -0.76 2.31 -8.61
CA THR A 59 -1.69 1.34 -8.04
C THR A 59 -1.87 0.12 -8.96
N VAL A 60 -2.45 -0.95 -8.43
CA VAL A 60 -2.84 -2.13 -9.22
C VAL A 60 -3.78 -1.74 -10.36
N ASN A 61 -4.71 -0.80 -10.12
CA ASN A 61 -5.64 -0.30 -11.13
C ASN A 61 -4.93 0.50 -12.22
N ASP A 62 -3.92 1.29 -11.87
CA ASP A 62 -3.13 2.04 -12.86
C ASP A 62 -2.36 1.09 -13.78
N LEU A 63 -1.80 0.01 -13.23
CA LEU A 63 -1.10 -1.04 -13.99
C LEU A 63 -2.07 -1.86 -14.86
N GLN A 64 -3.25 -2.22 -14.34
CA GLN A 64 -4.28 -2.91 -15.12
C GLN A 64 -4.81 -2.02 -16.25
N THR A 65 -5.01 -0.72 -16.00
CA THR A 65 -5.36 0.25 -17.04
C THR A 65 -4.28 0.31 -18.11
N LEU A 66 -2.99 0.37 -17.71
CA LEU A 66 -1.88 0.36 -18.65
C LEU A 66 -1.85 -0.92 -19.50
N TYR A 67 -2.15 -2.08 -18.92
CA TYR A 67 -2.33 -3.31 -19.69
C TYR A 67 -3.51 -3.21 -20.66
N THR A 68 -4.66 -2.69 -20.23
CA THR A 68 -5.84 -2.56 -21.09
C THR A 68 -5.59 -1.65 -22.29
N ASP A 69 -4.79 -0.60 -22.13
CA ASP A 69 -4.37 0.28 -23.22
C ASP A 69 -3.44 -0.41 -24.22
N TYR A 70 -2.66 -1.39 -23.75
CA TYR A 70 -1.63 -2.09 -24.53
C TYR A 70 -1.64 -3.62 -24.24
N PRO A 71 -2.72 -4.33 -24.61
CA PRO A 71 -2.92 -5.71 -24.19
C PRO A 71 -1.94 -6.67 -24.87
N ASN A 72 -1.84 -7.89 -24.32
CA ASN A 72 -1.09 -9.00 -24.90
C ASN A 72 0.40 -8.67 -25.20
N GLY A 73 1.04 -7.90 -24.32
CA GLY A 73 2.45 -7.53 -24.46
C GLY A 73 2.73 -6.41 -25.49
N ALA A 74 1.71 -5.72 -26.01
CA ALA A 74 1.89 -4.60 -26.94
C ALA A 74 2.74 -3.46 -26.37
N LEU A 75 2.90 -3.38 -25.04
CA LEU A 75 3.84 -2.49 -24.36
C LEU A 75 5.29 -2.68 -24.86
N THR A 76 5.69 -3.90 -25.21
CA THR A 76 7.04 -4.18 -25.72
C THR A 76 7.27 -3.54 -27.08
N THR A 77 6.35 -3.75 -28.03
CA THR A 77 6.51 -3.23 -29.40
C THR A 77 6.23 -1.74 -29.50
N THR A 78 5.34 -1.21 -28.66
CA THR A 78 4.91 0.20 -28.74
C THR A 78 5.78 1.14 -27.92
N LEU A 79 6.19 0.71 -26.73
CA LEU A 79 6.90 1.55 -25.76
C LEU A 79 8.30 1.00 -25.39
N GLY A 80 8.69 -0.17 -25.92
CA GLY A 80 9.97 -0.81 -25.60
C GLY A 80 10.02 -1.46 -24.21
N LEU A 81 8.88 -1.64 -23.54
CA LEU A 81 8.86 -2.16 -22.17
C LEU A 81 9.17 -3.67 -22.09
N PRO A 82 9.90 -4.13 -21.05
CA PRO A 82 10.32 -5.53 -20.89
C PRO A 82 9.25 -6.39 -20.22
N VAL A 83 8.14 -6.65 -20.91
CA VAL A 83 6.98 -7.37 -20.36
C VAL A 83 6.87 -8.81 -20.89
N ALA A 84 7.53 -9.17 -21.98
CA ALA A 84 7.35 -10.46 -22.66
C ALA A 84 7.85 -11.65 -21.81
N SER A 85 8.84 -11.44 -20.93
CA SER A 85 9.33 -12.46 -20.00
C SER A 85 8.39 -12.78 -18.83
N GLY A 86 7.20 -12.15 -18.78
CA GLY A 86 6.15 -12.47 -17.82
C GLY A 86 6.48 -12.11 -16.37
N LYS A 87 7.36 -11.11 -16.16
CA LYS A 87 7.67 -10.61 -14.83
C LYS A 87 6.46 -9.91 -14.20
N TYR A 88 6.35 -10.05 -12.88
CA TYR A 88 5.37 -9.31 -12.09
C TYR A 88 5.87 -7.89 -11.83
N TRP A 89 4.98 -6.93 -12.06
CA TRP A 89 5.16 -5.51 -11.79
C TRP A 89 4.43 -5.15 -10.50
N GLY A 90 5.14 -4.53 -9.57
CA GLY A 90 4.63 -4.26 -8.23
C GLY A 90 3.76 -3.01 -8.17
N ALA A 91 2.63 -3.10 -7.48
CA ALA A 91 1.76 -1.98 -7.16
C ALA A 91 2.07 -1.38 -5.78
N GLY A 92 2.09 -0.05 -5.71
CA GLY A 92 2.34 0.68 -4.48
C GLY A 92 1.18 0.64 -3.47
N ASN A 93 0.00 0.11 -3.80
CA ASN A 93 -1.08 -0.13 -2.85
C ASN A 93 -1.15 -1.62 -2.44
N SER A 94 -1.58 -1.88 -1.22
CA SER A 94 -1.82 -3.23 -0.69
C SER A 94 -3.29 -3.46 -0.42
N VAL A 95 -3.61 -4.72 -0.10
CA VAL A 95 -4.88 -5.13 0.47
C VAL A 95 -4.62 -5.86 1.80
N PRO A 96 -5.52 -5.80 2.78
CA PRO A 96 -5.41 -6.64 3.96
C PRO A 96 -5.52 -8.13 3.61
N ASP A 97 -4.92 -8.99 4.42
CA ASP A 97 -5.19 -10.43 4.37
C ASP A 97 -6.61 -10.76 4.84
N ALA A 98 -7.02 -12.02 4.66
CA ALA A 98 -8.38 -12.45 5.00
C ALA A 98 -8.75 -12.22 6.49
N THR A 99 -7.76 -12.26 7.37
CA THR A 99 -7.92 -12.04 8.82
C THR A 99 -7.78 -10.57 9.22
N HIS A 100 -7.51 -9.67 8.28
CA HIS A 100 -7.23 -8.25 8.53
C HIS A 100 -6.13 -8.04 9.58
N SER A 101 -5.15 -8.94 9.62
CA SER A 101 -4.04 -8.91 10.58
C SER A 101 -2.72 -8.49 9.96
N ASP A 102 -2.63 -8.54 8.64
CA ASP A 102 -1.43 -8.23 7.89
C ASP A 102 -1.78 -7.63 6.51
N SER A 103 -0.81 -6.97 5.88
CA SER A 103 -0.94 -6.33 4.58
C SER A 103 -0.29 -7.18 3.48
N GLN A 104 -1.03 -7.46 2.41
CA GLN A 104 -0.55 -8.20 1.24
C GLN A 104 -0.19 -7.25 0.09
N PHE A 105 0.98 -7.47 -0.51
CA PHE A 105 1.43 -6.73 -1.70
C PHE A 105 0.69 -7.23 -2.94
N GLN A 106 0.47 -6.31 -3.87
CA GLN A 106 -0.23 -6.58 -5.12
C GLN A 106 0.72 -6.43 -6.30
N TYR A 107 0.55 -7.31 -7.28
CA TYR A 107 1.36 -7.36 -8.48
C TYR A 107 0.49 -7.61 -9.70
N VAL A 108 0.91 -7.08 -10.85
CA VAL A 108 0.27 -7.33 -12.15
C VAL A 108 1.33 -7.80 -13.13
N ARG A 109 1.05 -8.85 -13.89
CA ARG A 109 1.87 -9.23 -15.04
C ARG A 109 1.34 -8.51 -16.28
N LEU A 110 2.13 -7.57 -16.80
CA LEU A 110 1.72 -6.70 -17.90
C LEU A 110 1.71 -7.39 -19.28
N SER A 111 2.03 -8.69 -19.36
CA SER A 111 1.88 -9.48 -20.60
C SER A 111 0.48 -10.07 -20.78
N ASP A 112 -0.20 -10.42 -19.69
CA ASP A 112 -1.45 -11.19 -19.70
C ASP A 112 -2.49 -10.73 -18.65
N ASN A 113 -2.20 -9.65 -17.92
CA ASN A 113 -3.01 -9.10 -16.83
C ASN A 113 -3.19 -10.00 -15.61
N ASN A 114 -2.38 -11.06 -15.47
CA ASN A 114 -2.47 -11.92 -14.29
C ASN A 114 -2.08 -11.13 -13.04
N THR A 115 -2.91 -11.23 -11.99
CA THR A 115 -2.68 -10.55 -10.71
C THR A 115 -2.23 -11.53 -9.64
N LEU A 116 -1.27 -11.10 -8.82
CA LEU A 116 -0.83 -11.83 -7.64
C LEU A 116 -1.00 -10.94 -6.40
N THR A 117 -1.52 -11.52 -5.32
CA THR A 117 -1.58 -10.89 -4.00
C THR A 117 -0.90 -11.80 -3.00
N THR A 118 0.15 -11.31 -2.33
CA THR A 118 0.91 -12.12 -1.36
C THR A 118 1.72 -11.27 -0.39
N LYS A 119 1.99 -11.82 0.79
CA LYS A 119 2.97 -11.28 1.74
C LYS A 119 4.40 -11.78 1.48
N ALA A 120 4.54 -12.82 0.64
CA ALA A 120 5.83 -13.37 0.30
C ALA A 120 6.65 -12.36 -0.51
N ASN A 121 7.94 -12.28 -0.19
CA ASN A 121 8.87 -11.49 -0.97
C ASN A 121 8.96 -12.04 -2.40
N THR A 122 8.75 -11.16 -3.38
CA THR A 122 8.77 -11.47 -4.80
C THR A 122 9.75 -10.53 -5.49
N ALA A 123 10.66 -11.05 -6.30
CA ALA A 123 11.52 -10.22 -7.14
C ALA A 123 10.66 -9.49 -8.17
N THR A 124 10.63 -8.15 -8.07
CA THR A 124 9.55 -7.35 -8.65
C THR A 124 10.07 -6.31 -9.65
N ALA A 125 9.54 -6.31 -10.87
CA ALA A 125 9.77 -5.21 -11.80
C ALA A 125 9.06 -3.95 -11.29
N GLN A 126 9.69 -2.79 -11.45
CA GLN A 126 9.15 -1.53 -10.96
C GLN A 126 8.96 -0.54 -12.10
N LEU A 127 7.78 0.08 -12.12
CA LEU A 127 7.46 1.18 -13.02
C LEU A 127 7.15 2.41 -12.16
N CYS A 128 8.11 3.33 -12.05
CA CYS A 128 7.93 4.50 -11.21
C CYS A 128 6.99 5.52 -11.86
N LEU A 129 6.13 6.16 -11.08
CA LEU A 129 5.34 7.30 -11.51
C LEU A 129 6.23 8.52 -11.76
N ALA A 130 5.82 9.38 -12.70
CA ALA A 130 6.46 10.67 -12.92
C ALA A 130 6.28 11.58 -11.70
N LYS A 131 5.08 11.59 -11.12
CA LYS A 131 4.72 12.27 -9.88
C LYS A 131 4.31 11.25 -8.83
N ARG A 132 4.85 11.39 -7.61
CA ARG A 132 4.42 10.55 -6.47
C ARG A 132 2.93 10.75 -6.21
N ARG A 133 2.24 9.67 -5.83
CA ARG A 133 0.89 9.74 -5.29
C ARG A 133 0.92 10.60 -4.02
N ASP A 134 -0.07 11.46 -3.92
CA ASP A 134 -0.26 12.34 -2.77
C ASP A 134 -1.52 11.84 -2.06
N LEU A 135 -1.37 11.38 -0.80
CA LEU A 135 -2.45 10.81 -0.01
C LEU A 135 -2.41 11.40 1.39
N SER A 136 -3.58 11.77 1.89
CA SER A 136 -3.81 12.19 3.27
C SER A 136 -4.86 11.29 3.91
N ILE A 137 -4.74 11.10 5.23
CA ILE A 137 -5.69 10.33 6.04
C ILE A 137 -6.24 11.23 7.14
N GLU A 138 -7.54 11.15 7.34
CA GLU A 138 -8.29 11.89 8.35
C GLU A 138 -9.10 10.90 9.19
N LEU A 139 -9.06 11.07 10.51
CA LEU A 139 -9.86 10.28 11.46
C LEU A 139 -10.76 11.24 12.25
N THR A 140 -12.08 11.08 12.12
CA THR A 140 -13.08 11.89 12.82
C THR A 140 -14.03 11.02 13.64
N SER A 141 -14.75 11.63 14.56
CA SER A 141 -15.77 10.98 15.39
C SER A 141 -16.95 11.92 15.60
N SER A 142 -18.17 11.38 15.63
CA SER A 142 -19.35 12.16 16.06
C SER A 142 -19.39 12.43 17.56
N ASP A 143 -18.60 11.68 18.34
CA ASP A 143 -18.61 11.70 19.80
C ASP A 143 -17.39 12.46 20.35
N MET A 144 -16.87 13.40 19.56
CA MET A 144 -15.70 14.21 19.89
C MET A 144 -16.01 15.11 21.09
N ASP A 145 -15.21 14.97 22.16
CA ASP A 145 -15.21 15.87 23.31
C ASP A 145 -14.15 16.95 23.08
N ALA A 146 -14.59 18.20 22.94
CA ALA A 146 -13.72 19.32 22.61
C ALA A 146 -12.73 19.66 23.75
N ASP A 147 -13.14 19.50 25.01
CA ASP A 147 -12.30 19.80 26.17
C ASP A 147 -11.17 18.78 26.33
N LYS A 148 -11.43 17.53 25.92
CA LYS A 148 -10.45 16.44 25.95
C LYS A 148 -9.66 16.29 24.65
N GLY A 149 -10.10 16.93 23.56
CA GLY A 149 -9.51 16.76 22.23
C GLY A 149 -9.58 15.32 21.72
N ALA A 150 -10.57 14.54 22.18
CA ALA A 150 -10.68 13.13 21.87
C ALA A 150 -12.14 12.66 21.92
N PRO A 151 -12.51 11.62 21.15
CA PRO A 151 -13.84 11.02 21.28
C PRO A 151 -13.98 10.23 22.58
N VAL A 152 -15.16 10.33 23.22
CA VAL A 152 -15.42 9.75 24.55
C VAL A 152 -16.65 8.86 24.52
N ALA A 153 -16.54 7.66 25.10
CA ALA A 153 -17.65 6.75 25.34
C ALA A 153 -17.54 6.15 26.76
N LYS A 154 -18.64 5.64 27.30
CA LYS A 154 -18.57 4.86 28.56
C LYS A 154 -17.96 3.49 28.30
N LYS A 155 -17.47 2.85 29.36
CA LYS A 155 -16.96 1.48 29.28
C LYS A 155 -18.03 0.54 28.71
N GLY A 156 -17.69 -0.16 27.63
CA GLY A 156 -18.57 -1.10 26.94
C GLY A 156 -19.44 -0.49 25.85
N GLU A 157 -19.45 0.85 25.70
CA GLU A 157 -20.10 1.53 24.58
C GLU A 157 -19.16 1.60 23.37
N SER A 158 -19.73 1.78 22.18
CA SER A 158 -18.98 1.92 20.93
C SER A 158 -18.57 3.36 20.70
N LEU A 159 -17.39 3.57 20.12
CA LEU A 159 -16.91 4.87 19.70
C LEU A 159 -17.03 5.00 18.18
N PRO A 160 -17.88 5.88 17.64
CA PRO A 160 -18.03 6.04 16.21
C PRO A 160 -16.78 6.69 15.63
N LEU A 161 -16.11 6.02 14.70
CA LEU A 161 -14.94 6.53 14.01
C LEU A 161 -15.20 6.51 12.50
N THR A 162 -14.85 7.60 11.84
CA THR A 162 -14.86 7.71 10.37
C THR A 162 -13.44 7.95 9.91
N VAL A 163 -12.96 7.09 9.02
CA VAL A 163 -11.67 7.29 8.34
C VAL A 163 -11.93 7.74 6.92
N THR A 164 -11.33 8.87 6.56
CA THR A 164 -11.35 9.38 5.18
C THR A 164 -9.94 9.40 4.64
N VAL A 165 -9.74 8.82 3.46
CA VAL A 165 -8.48 8.96 2.71
C VAL A 165 -8.76 9.84 1.50
N ARG A 166 -7.90 10.84 1.26
CA ARG A 166 -8.02 11.77 0.13
C ARG A 166 -6.71 11.84 -0.64
N ASP A 167 -6.79 12.18 -1.91
CA ASP A 167 -5.61 12.58 -2.67
C ASP A 167 -5.23 14.05 -2.42
N GLY A 168 -4.14 14.52 -3.04
CA GLY A 168 -3.69 15.91 -2.97
C GLY A 168 -4.66 16.96 -3.52
N SER A 169 -5.75 16.55 -4.21
CA SER A 169 -6.85 17.42 -4.64
C SER A 169 -8.01 17.45 -3.65
N GLY A 170 -7.96 16.65 -2.58
CA GLY A 170 -9.03 16.47 -1.61
C GLY A 170 -10.07 15.42 -2.02
N THR A 171 -9.87 14.74 -3.16
CA THR A 171 -10.80 13.74 -3.69
C THR A 171 -10.68 12.43 -2.89
N PRO A 172 -11.80 11.87 -2.39
CA PRO A 172 -11.78 10.61 -1.65
C PRO A 172 -11.17 9.45 -2.46
N GLN A 173 -10.34 8.64 -1.79
CA GLN A 173 -9.65 7.48 -2.34
C GLN A 173 -10.23 6.20 -1.74
N PRO A 174 -11.33 5.67 -2.31
CA PRO A 174 -12.02 4.50 -1.77
C PRO A 174 -11.14 3.25 -1.83
N ASN A 175 -11.44 2.27 -0.97
CA ASN A 175 -10.73 0.98 -0.90
C ASN A 175 -9.22 1.11 -0.64
N THR A 176 -8.77 2.25 -0.12
CA THR A 176 -7.37 2.40 0.33
C THR A 176 -7.18 1.60 1.60
N ALA A 177 -6.27 0.62 1.57
CA ALA A 177 -5.86 -0.08 2.77
C ALA A 177 -5.23 0.91 3.76
N ILE A 178 -5.76 0.93 4.97
CA ILE A 178 -5.27 1.74 6.08
C ILE A 178 -4.81 0.83 7.20
N ARG A 179 -3.90 1.36 8.01
CA ARG A 179 -3.46 0.74 9.24
C ARG A 179 -3.87 1.64 10.39
N LEU A 180 -4.75 1.13 11.26
CA LEU A 180 -5.06 1.79 12.52
C LEU A 180 -4.24 1.11 13.62
N GLY A 181 -3.69 1.92 14.51
CA GLY A 181 -2.92 1.47 15.66
C GLY A 181 -3.27 2.33 16.86
N ARG A 182 -3.03 1.81 18.06
CA ARG A 182 -3.19 2.52 19.32
C ARG A 182 -2.03 2.19 20.25
N THR A 183 -1.84 2.99 21.28
CA THR A 183 -0.95 2.66 22.40
C THR A 183 -1.71 1.97 23.53
N LEU A 184 -0.99 1.60 24.59
CA LEU A 184 -1.61 1.12 25.82
C LEU A 184 -2.53 2.20 26.42
N SER A 185 -3.60 1.74 27.06
CA SER A 185 -4.54 2.62 27.76
C SER A 185 -3.86 3.23 28.98
N ILE A 186 -4.27 4.44 29.37
CA ILE A 186 -3.76 5.13 30.55
C ILE A 186 -4.96 5.55 31.39
N ASP A 187 -4.91 5.30 32.69
CA ASP A 187 -5.96 5.73 33.61
C ASP A 187 -5.85 7.24 33.96
N ARG A 188 -6.78 7.72 34.79
CA ARG A 188 -6.78 9.14 35.20
C ARG A 188 -5.59 9.54 36.08
N ALA A 189 -4.92 8.57 36.69
CA ALA A 189 -3.72 8.79 37.49
C ALA A 189 -2.43 8.73 36.65
N GLY A 190 -2.54 8.50 35.34
CA GLY A 190 -1.39 8.37 34.44
C GLY A 190 -0.76 6.99 34.43
N VAL A 191 -1.41 5.99 35.04
CA VAL A 191 -0.90 4.61 35.10
C VAL A 191 -1.30 3.88 33.82
N VAL A 192 -0.32 3.24 33.19
CA VAL A 192 -0.51 2.43 31.99
C VAL A 192 -1.26 1.15 32.34
N ASP A 193 -2.40 0.90 31.68
CA ASP A 193 -3.16 -0.33 31.75
C ASP A 193 -2.83 -1.23 30.55
N GLY A 194 -2.02 -2.27 30.82
CA GLY A 194 -1.68 -3.33 29.87
C GLY A 194 -2.60 -4.56 29.95
N SER A 195 -3.66 -4.51 30.76
CA SER A 195 -4.61 -5.61 30.89
C SER A 195 -5.54 -5.72 29.68
N SER A 196 -6.19 -6.87 29.51
CA SER A 196 -7.23 -7.05 28.50
C SER A 196 -8.45 -6.14 28.69
N GLY A 197 -8.62 -5.55 29.89
CA GLY A 197 -9.66 -4.57 30.19
C GLY A 197 -9.52 -3.26 29.41
N GLY A 198 -8.31 -2.94 28.94
CA GLY A 198 -8.04 -1.82 28.05
C GLY A 198 -8.16 -2.16 26.57
N GLY A 199 -8.63 -3.36 26.19
CA GLY A 199 -8.83 -3.81 24.80
C GLY A 199 -9.81 -2.95 24.01
N MET A 200 -9.58 -2.79 22.70
CA MET A 200 -10.56 -2.21 21.77
C MET A 200 -10.85 -3.21 20.65
N VAL A 201 -12.08 -3.22 20.14
CA VAL A 201 -12.46 -4.01 18.97
C VAL A 201 -12.95 -3.03 17.90
N LEU A 202 -12.40 -3.11 16.70
CA LEU A 202 -12.92 -2.36 15.56
C LEU A 202 -13.97 -3.18 14.85
N THR A 203 -15.18 -2.66 14.86
CA THR A 203 -16.30 -3.17 14.08
C THR A 203 -16.53 -2.22 12.89
N SER A 204 -16.40 -2.74 11.67
CA SER A 204 -16.77 -1.95 10.48
C SER A 204 -18.27 -1.73 10.47
N VAL A 205 -18.68 -0.49 10.24
CA VAL A 205 -20.06 -0.15 9.93
C VAL A 205 -20.24 -0.23 8.41
N VAL A 206 -21.42 -0.63 7.96
CA VAL A 206 -21.77 -1.09 6.60
C VAL A 206 -21.47 -0.04 5.50
N PRO A 207 -21.08 -0.44 4.26
CA PRO A 207 -20.81 -1.80 3.81
C PRO A 207 -19.45 -2.27 4.28
N SER A 208 -19.43 -3.33 5.09
CA SER A 208 -18.22 -3.88 5.68
C SER A 208 -17.48 -4.77 4.68
N THR A 209 -16.16 -4.80 4.78
CA THR A 209 -15.37 -5.97 4.36
C THR A 209 -14.67 -6.69 5.52
N GLY A 210 -14.81 -6.24 6.78
CA GLY A 210 -14.31 -7.01 7.94
C GLY A 210 -14.35 -6.27 9.28
N SER A 211 -13.99 -6.96 10.37
CA SER A 211 -13.77 -6.39 11.70
C SER A 211 -12.43 -6.91 12.23
N MET A 212 -11.66 -6.08 12.95
CA MET A 212 -10.38 -6.48 13.55
C MET A 212 -10.39 -6.23 15.06
N THR A 213 -9.78 -7.12 15.82
CA THR A 213 -9.62 -6.96 17.27
C THR A 213 -8.27 -6.31 17.56
N PHE A 214 -8.24 -5.19 18.30
CA PHE A 214 -6.98 -4.64 18.81
C PHE A 214 -6.50 -5.40 20.04
N ASN A 215 -5.77 -6.48 19.82
CA ASN A 215 -5.05 -7.20 20.86
C ASN A 215 -3.65 -6.57 21.05
N CYS A 216 -3.54 -5.58 21.94
CA CYS A 216 -2.23 -5.11 22.40
C CYS A 216 -1.88 -5.84 23.71
N THR A 217 -0.88 -6.70 23.67
CA THR A 217 -0.31 -7.32 24.88
C THR A 217 1.11 -6.81 25.13
N VAL A 218 1.26 -6.16 26.29
CA VAL A 218 2.45 -5.90 27.13
C VAL A 218 3.76 -5.31 26.58
N SER A 219 4.02 -5.15 25.28
CA SER A 219 5.28 -4.47 24.89
C SER A 219 5.37 -3.84 23.50
N SER A 220 4.43 -4.07 22.59
CA SER A 220 4.36 -3.32 21.33
C SER A 220 3.01 -3.54 20.64
N CYS A 221 2.42 -2.48 20.11
CA CYS A 221 1.29 -2.61 19.19
C CYS A 221 1.86 -2.62 17.76
N THR A 222 2.36 -3.78 17.31
CA THR A 222 2.66 -4.01 15.89
C THR A 222 1.58 -4.87 15.27
N SER A 223 0.59 -4.24 14.64
CA SER A 223 -0.32 -4.88 13.68
C SER A 223 -0.21 -4.13 12.36
N TYR A 224 0.29 -4.75 11.29
CA TYR A 224 0.58 -4.13 9.99
C TYR A 224 -0.68 -3.71 9.21
#